data_AF-A0A973QT60-F1
#
_entry.id   AF-A0A973QT60-F1
#
_cell.length_a   1.000
_cell.length_b   1.000
_cell.length_c   1.000
_cell.angle_alpha   90.00
_cell.angle_beta   90.00
_cell.angle_gamma   90.00
#
_symmetry.space_group_name_H-M   'P 1'
#
loop_
_entity.id
_entity.type
_entity.pdbx_description
1 polymer ?
#
loop_
_entity_poly.entity_id
_entity_poly.type
_entity_poly.pdbx_seq_one_letter_code
_entity_poly.pdbx_strand_id
1 'polypeptide(L)'
;MLLRLSALDADAATAVRVIAHFQALLGSGALDAISLARSTAGLAECAAGLELPDGRTARFGPGGAALPGEPEAVSQGAELGPSGRVWLERPGPPGPVDELILEWMAIAARTLCGGPTPCAPPAPRTPGQPGAPDAADPALMELVLSERESDHDRARALRLLGLAPELPLRMVAVRGAPAVDAGLDAVALLSRAGLDAVVRVTRTGAL
;
A
#
# COMPACT_ATOMS: atom_id res chain seq x y z
N MET A 1 -19.52 -32.90 -8.32
CA MET A 1 -18.08 -32.74 -8.01
C MET A 1 -17.46 -31.43 -8.52
N LEU A 2 -18.05 -30.72 -9.49
CA LEU A 2 -17.49 -29.48 -10.05
C LEU A 2 -17.41 -28.31 -9.05
N LEU A 3 -18.41 -28.15 -8.18
CA LEU A 3 -18.49 -27.02 -7.22
C LEU A 3 -17.29 -26.90 -6.26
N ARG A 4 -16.72 -28.03 -5.82
CA ARG A 4 -15.55 -28.01 -4.93
C ARG A 4 -14.26 -27.64 -5.66
N LEU A 5 -14.12 -28.05 -6.92
CA LEU A 5 -12.96 -27.70 -7.73
C LEU A 5 -12.98 -26.22 -8.08
N SER A 6 -14.15 -25.68 -8.42
CA SER A 6 -14.34 -24.24 -8.70
C SER A 6 -14.08 -23.36 -7.48
N ALA A 7 -14.47 -23.80 -6.28
CA ALA A 7 -14.15 -23.08 -5.05
C ALA A 7 -12.64 -23.09 -4.75
N LEU A 8 -11.98 -24.25 -4.91
CA LEU A 8 -10.52 -24.39 -4.77
C LEU A 8 -9.75 -23.49 -5.76
N ASP A 9 -10.21 -23.41 -7.01
CA ASP A 9 -9.61 -22.56 -8.04
C ASP A 9 -9.82 -21.07 -7.73
N ALA A 10 -10.99 -20.69 -7.22
CA ALA A 10 -11.27 -19.33 -6.78
C ALA A 10 -10.42 -18.91 -5.56
N ASP A 11 -10.24 -19.81 -4.60
CA ASP A 11 -9.40 -19.59 -3.42
C ASP A 11 -7.91 -19.48 -3.82
N ALA A 12 -7.45 -20.35 -4.72
CA ALA A 12 -6.08 -20.28 -5.26
C ALA A 12 -5.84 -18.98 -6.04
N ALA A 13 -6.76 -18.59 -6.91
CA ALA A 13 -6.68 -17.32 -7.64
C ALA A 13 -6.68 -16.12 -6.67
N THR A 14 -7.43 -16.19 -5.57
CA THR A 14 -7.43 -15.15 -4.53
C THR A 14 -6.11 -15.10 -3.78
N ALA A 15 -5.53 -16.25 -3.42
CA ALA A 15 -4.23 -16.33 -2.79
C ALA A 15 -3.11 -15.73 -3.66
N VAL A 16 -3.10 -16.03 -4.96
CA VAL A 16 -2.14 -15.44 -5.91
C VAL A 16 -2.29 -13.91 -5.99
N ARG A 17 -3.53 -13.39 -5.98
CA ARG A 17 -3.76 -11.93 -5.95
C ARG A 17 -3.23 -11.28 -4.68
N VAL A 18 -3.41 -11.92 -3.51
CA VAL A 18 -2.87 -11.44 -2.24
C VAL A 18 -1.34 -11.37 -2.31
N ILE A 19 -0.68 -12.43 -2.78
CA ILE A 19 0.77 -12.49 -2.92
C ILE A 19 1.27 -11.39 -3.87
N ALA A 20 0.66 -11.27 -5.05
CA ALA A 20 1.03 -10.27 -6.04
C ALA A 20 0.88 -8.84 -5.51
N HIS A 21 -0.18 -8.57 -4.73
CA HIS A 21 -0.40 -7.28 -4.09
C HIS A 21 0.75 -6.88 -3.16
N PHE A 22 1.16 -7.78 -2.25
CA PHE A 22 2.27 -7.50 -1.34
C PHE A 22 3.62 -7.43 -2.04
N GLN A 23 3.85 -8.24 -3.08
CA GLN A 23 5.05 -8.15 -3.91
C GLN A 23 5.15 -6.79 -4.61
N ALA A 24 4.04 -6.24 -5.12
CA ALA A 24 4.02 -4.91 -5.71
C ALA A 24 4.35 -3.81 -4.68
N LEU A 25 3.76 -3.90 -3.48
CA LEU A 25 4.07 -2.99 -2.37
C LEU A 25 5.57 -3.04 -2.00
N LEU A 26 6.13 -4.23 -1.86
CA LEU A 26 7.55 -4.44 -1.54
C LEU A 26 8.48 -3.98 -2.67
N GLY A 27 8.08 -4.14 -3.93
CA GLY A 27 8.85 -3.74 -5.10
C GLY A 27 8.91 -2.23 -5.34
N SER A 28 8.03 -1.44 -4.72
CA SER A 28 7.95 0.02 -4.91
C SER A 28 9.14 0.80 -4.33
N GLY A 29 9.90 0.22 -3.38
CA GLY A 29 11.07 0.83 -2.76
C GLY A 29 10.78 1.91 -1.70
N ALA A 30 9.51 2.27 -1.48
CA ALA A 30 9.10 3.33 -0.55
C ALA A 30 7.92 2.92 0.35
N LEU A 31 7.75 1.61 0.59
CA LEU A 31 6.78 1.09 1.54
C LEU A 31 6.92 1.76 2.92
N ASP A 32 5.80 2.22 3.46
CA ASP A 32 5.71 2.76 4.81
C ASP A 32 4.56 2.10 5.60
N ALA A 33 4.51 2.38 6.91
CA ALA A 33 3.50 1.81 7.80
C ALA A 33 2.06 2.20 7.41
N ILE A 34 1.86 3.42 6.89
CA ILE A 34 0.54 3.94 6.56
C ILE A 34 -0.01 3.25 5.31
N SER A 35 0.80 3.21 4.25
CA SER A 35 0.50 2.56 2.98
C SER A 35 0.26 1.06 3.17
N LEU A 36 1.10 0.39 3.96
CA LEU A 36 0.91 -1.03 4.29
C LEU A 36 -0.43 -1.29 5.00
N ALA A 37 -0.71 -0.59 6.11
CA ALA A 37 -1.96 -0.79 6.86
C ALA A 37 -3.21 -0.44 6.03
N ARG A 38 -3.18 0.69 5.30
CA ARG A 38 -4.29 1.13 4.46
C ARG A 38 -4.56 0.15 3.32
N SER A 39 -3.52 -0.32 2.65
CA SER A 39 -3.63 -1.24 1.54
C SER A 39 -4.15 -2.60 2.00
N THR A 40 -3.64 -3.11 3.13
CA THR A 40 -4.15 -4.35 3.74
C THR A 40 -5.62 -4.23 4.13
N ALA A 41 -6.06 -3.10 4.70
CA ALA A 41 -7.47 -2.90 5.05
C ALA A 41 -8.38 -2.97 3.81
N GLY A 42 -7.94 -2.38 2.69
CA GLY A 42 -8.64 -2.47 1.41
C GLY A 42 -8.66 -3.88 0.83
N LEU A 43 -7.55 -4.62 0.91
CA LEU A 43 -7.42 -5.99 0.43
C LEU A 43 -8.26 -6.98 1.26
N ALA A 44 -8.28 -6.81 2.58
CA ALA A 44 -9.00 -7.69 3.51
C ALA A 44 -10.49 -7.34 3.64
N GLU A 45 -10.92 -6.20 3.09
CA GLU A 45 -12.28 -5.66 3.20
C GLU A 45 -12.76 -5.54 4.66
N CYS A 46 -11.83 -5.30 5.59
CA CYS A 46 -12.09 -5.02 6.99
C CYS A 46 -11.04 -4.03 7.54
N ALA A 47 -11.19 -3.60 8.79
CA ALA A 47 -10.17 -2.77 9.40
C ALA A 47 -8.90 -3.59 9.64
N ALA A 48 -7.75 -2.97 9.37
CA ALA A 48 -6.43 -3.56 9.55
C ALA A 48 -5.50 -2.56 10.21
N GLY A 49 -4.55 -3.08 10.99
CA GLY A 49 -3.56 -2.23 11.61
C GLY A 49 -2.23 -2.93 11.87
N LEU A 50 -1.27 -2.10 12.23
CA LEU A 50 0.05 -2.54 12.63
C LEU A 50 0.60 -1.63 13.73
N GLU A 51 1.48 -2.24 14.51
CA GLU A 51 2.31 -1.62 15.52
C GLU A 51 3.71 -2.16 15.28
N LEU A 52 4.64 -1.27 14.94
CA LEU A 52 6.04 -1.63 14.74
C LEU A 52 6.79 -1.61 16.09
N PRO A 53 7.87 -2.37 16.24
CA PRO A 53 8.68 -2.39 17.46
C PRO A 53 9.27 -1.02 17.87
N ASP A 54 9.33 -0.06 16.94
CA ASP A 54 9.77 1.31 17.20
C ASP A 54 8.62 2.25 17.64
N GLY A 55 7.43 1.70 17.88
CA GLY A 55 6.25 2.42 18.37
C GLY A 55 5.42 3.09 17.27
N ARG A 56 5.79 3.00 15.99
CA ARG A 56 4.94 3.49 14.90
C ARG A 56 3.68 2.62 14.79
N THR A 57 2.52 3.25 14.85
CA THR A 57 1.23 2.59 14.68
C THR A 57 0.45 3.15 13.50
N ALA A 58 -0.34 2.29 12.87
CA ALA A 58 -1.27 2.67 11.81
C ALA A 58 -2.48 1.74 11.83
N ARG A 59 -3.69 2.30 11.71
CA ARG A 59 -4.95 1.56 11.69
C ARG A 59 -5.90 2.21 10.69
N PHE A 60 -6.45 1.40 9.80
CA PHE A 60 -7.28 1.88 8.69
C PHE A 60 -8.50 1.00 8.50
N GLY A 61 -9.62 1.62 8.12
CA GLY A 61 -10.82 0.91 7.67
C GLY A 61 -10.73 0.52 6.19
N PRO A 62 -11.63 -0.35 5.71
CA PRO A 62 -11.59 -0.87 4.33
C PRO A 62 -11.80 0.21 3.26
N GLY A 63 -12.40 1.35 3.62
CA GLY A 63 -12.52 2.53 2.75
C GLY A 63 -11.26 3.40 2.69
N GLY A 64 -10.17 3.03 3.37
CA GLY A 64 -8.92 3.78 3.42
C GLY A 64 -8.88 4.93 4.42
N ALA A 65 -9.94 5.10 5.24
CA ALA A 65 -9.99 6.07 6.31
C ALA A 65 -9.13 5.62 7.50
N ALA A 66 -8.32 6.53 8.04
CA ALA A 66 -7.60 6.29 9.30
C ALA A 66 -8.59 6.13 10.44
N LEU A 67 -8.41 5.10 11.27
CA LEU A 67 -9.24 4.86 12.45
C LEU A 67 -8.49 5.33 13.70
N PRO A 68 -9.12 6.17 14.54
CA PRO A 68 -8.48 6.65 15.75
C PRO A 68 -8.46 5.57 16.84
N GLY A 69 -7.46 5.64 17.71
CA GLY A 69 -7.36 4.82 18.92
C GLY A 69 -7.13 3.34 18.67
N GLU A 70 -7.10 2.59 19.77
CA GLU A 70 -6.87 1.15 19.78
C GLU A 70 -8.06 0.37 19.18
N PRO A 71 -7.81 -0.80 18.58
CA PRO A 71 -8.88 -1.69 18.14
C PRO A 71 -9.77 -2.11 19.32
N GLU A 72 -11.09 -1.99 19.15
CA GLU A 72 -12.05 -2.48 20.15
C GLU A 72 -12.02 -4.02 20.22
N ALA A 73 -11.82 -4.67 19.08
CA ALA A 73 -11.66 -6.11 18.96
C ALA A 73 -10.75 -6.48 17.79
N VAL A 74 -9.76 -7.32 18.05
CA VAL A 74 -8.90 -7.92 17.03
C VAL A 74 -9.45 -9.30 16.69
N SER A 75 -9.79 -9.54 15.42
CA SER A 75 -10.28 -10.85 14.99
C SER A 75 -9.13 -11.85 14.83
N GLN A 76 -8.02 -11.41 14.26
CA GLN A 76 -6.78 -12.18 14.10
C GLN A 76 -5.57 -11.23 14.01
N GLY A 77 -4.39 -11.75 14.34
CA GLY A 77 -3.15 -11.01 14.19
C GLY A 77 -1.92 -11.91 14.14
N ALA A 78 -0.78 -11.30 13.80
CA ALA A 78 0.52 -11.94 13.76
C ALA A 78 1.57 -11.04 14.43
N GLU A 79 2.44 -11.65 15.24
CA GLU A 79 3.50 -10.95 15.94
C GLU A 79 4.70 -10.66 15.02
N LEU A 80 5.24 -9.45 15.09
CA LEU A 80 6.47 -9.02 14.40
C LEU A 80 7.71 -9.20 15.30
N GLY A 81 7.52 -9.29 16.61
CA GLY A 81 8.58 -9.38 17.61
C GLY A 81 8.03 -9.05 19.01
N PRO A 82 8.89 -8.80 20.01
CA PRO A 82 8.45 -8.60 21.40
C PRO A 82 7.57 -7.37 21.65
N SER A 83 7.44 -6.47 20.68
CA SER A 83 6.67 -5.22 20.82
C SER A 83 6.03 -4.75 19.52
N GLY A 84 5.90 -5.64 18.53
CA GLY A 84 5.29 -5.27 17.24
C GLY A 84 4.36 -6.36 16.75
N ARG A 85 3.29 -5.97 16.07
CA ARG A 85 2.22 -6.85 15.61
C ARG A 85 1.52 -6.27 14.40
N VAL A 86 0.84 -7.13 13.65
CA VAL A 86 -0.14 -6.77 12.61
C VAL A 86 -1.46 -7.46 12.93
N TRP A 87 -2.58 -6.85 12.56
CA TRP A 87 -3.89 -7.41 12.89
C TRP A 87 -4.99 -7.03 11.89
N LEU A 88 -6.08 -7.80 11.95
CA LEU A 88 -7.36 -7.56 11.29
C LEU A 88 -8.49 -7.44 12.33
N GLU A 89 -9.53 -6.69 12.00
CA GLU A 89 -10.70 -6.43 12.84
C GLU A 89 -11.97 -6.76 12.05
N ARG A 90 -12.12 -8.04 11.71
CA ARG A 90 -13.27 -8.53 10.96
C ARG A 90 -14.51 -8.58 11.87
N PRO A 91 -15.68 -8.07 11.44
CA PRO A 91 -16.91 -8.11 12.24
C PRO A 91 -17.54 -9.52 12.34
N GLY A 92 -16.88 -10.55 11.80
CA GLY A 92 -17.34 -11.93 11.71
C GLY A 92 -16.16 -12.92 11.77
N PRO A 93 -16.40 -14.22 11.48
CA PRO A 93 -15.33 -15.21 11.52
C PRO A 93 -14.22 -14.87 10.50
N PRO A 94 -12.98 -15.33 10.76
CA PRO A 94 -11.89 -15.25 9.79
C PRO A 94 -12.29 -15.64 8.37
N GLY A 95 -11.87 -14.83 7.41
CA GLY A 95 -11.96 -15.14 5.99
C GLY A 95 -10.95 -16.21 5.57
N PRO A 96 -11.17 -16.90 4.44
CA PRO A 96 -10.34 -18.03 4.00
C PRO A 96 -8.89 -17.65 3.65
N VAL A 97 -8.61 -16.37 3.40
CA VAL A 97 -7.28 -15.85 3.05
C VAL A 97 -6.69 -14.92 4.11
N ASP A 98 -7.36 -14.73 5.25
CA ASP A 98 -6.92 -13.79 6.29
C ASP A 98 -5.56 -14.16 6.87
N GLU A 99 -5.31 -15.45 7.06
CA GLU A 99 -4.02 -15.96 7.52
C GLU A 99 -2.89 -15.62 6.54
N LEU A 100 -3.13 -15.80 5.23
CA LEU A 100 -2.18 -15.44 4.18
C LEU A 100 -1.95 -13.93 4.12
N ILE A 101 -3.01 -13.13 4.26
CA ILE A 101 -2.90 -11.67 4.30
C ILE A 101 -2.04 -11.25 5.50
N LEU A 102 -2.28 -11.81 6.68
CA LEU A 102 -1.52 -11.50 7.90
C LEU A 102 -0.05 -11.96 7.79
N GLU A 103 0.20 -13.13 7.18
CA GLU A 103 1.55 -13.63 6.91
C GLU A 103 2.33 -12.64 6.04
N TRP A 104 1.76 -12.25 4.89
CA TRP A 104 2.43 -11.32 3.97
C TRP A 104 2.53 -9.90 4.53
N MET A 105 1.51 -9.44 5.25
CA MET A 105 1.56 -8.16 5.95
C MET A 105 2.67 -8.16 7.00
N ALA A 106 2.87 -9.27 7.72
CA ALA A 106 3.94 -9.39 8.69
C ALA A 106 5.33 -9.41 8.02
N ILE A 107 5.49 -10.12 6.90
CA ILE A 107 6.72 -10.09 6.09
C ILE A 107 7.03 -8.65 5.66
N ALA A 108 6.03 -7.94 5.13
CA ALA A 108 6.19 -6.56 4.67
C ALA A 108 6.47 -5.60 5.84
N ALA A 109 5.80 -5.76 6.98
CA ALA A 109 6.04 -4.93 8.16
C ALA A 109 7.46 -5.13 8.71
N ARG A 110 8.02 -6.34 8.63
CA ARG A 110 9.41 -6.62 9.05
C ARG A 110 10.44 -5.86 8.21
N THR A 111 10.17 -5.57 6.93
CA THR A 111 11.09 -4.75 6.13
C THR A 111 11.11 -3.29 6.58
N LEU A 112 10.03 -2.82 7.24
CA LEU A 112 9.95 -1.48 7.82
C LEU A 112 10.71 -1.33 9.14
N CYS A 113 11.01 -2.45 9.81
CA CYS A 113 11.73 -2.50 11.08
C CYS A 113 13.25 -2.34 10.94
N GLY A 114 13.78 -2.33 9.70
CA GLY A 114 15.21 -2.44 9.42
C GLY A 114 15.70 -3.88 9.56
N GLY A 115 16.60 -4.31 8.66
CA GLY A 115 17.21 -5.64 8.71
C GLY A 115 18.04 -5.89 9.98
N PRO A 116 18.77 -7.03 10.08
CA PRO A 116 19.50 -7.43 11.28
C PRO A 116 20.71 -6.55 11.57
N THR A 117 20.47 -5.33 12.02
CA THR A 117 21.42 -4.41 12.65
C THR A 117 20.61 -3.38 13.45
N PRO A 118 21.00 -3.04 14.68
CA PRO A 118 20.28 -2.05 15.48
C PRO A 118 20.45 -0.67 14.83
N CYS A 119 19.43 -0.20 14.13
CA CYS A 119 19.40 1.16 13.60
C CYS A 119 19.09 2.15 14.72
N ALA A 120 19.95 3.16 14.82
CA ALA A 120 19.68 4.38 15.56
C ALA A 120 18.30 4.96 15.16
N PRO A 121 17.60 5.63 16.08
CA PRO A 121 16.27 6.18 15.80
C PRO A 121 16.32 7.14 14.61
N PRO A 122 15.30 7.15 13.72
CA PRO A 122 15.24 8.12 12.65
C PRO A 122 15.18 9.54 13.25
N ALA A 123 15.99 10.44 12.68
CA ALA A 123 16.01 11.85 13.10
C ALA A 123 14.59 12.46 13.00
N PRO A 124 14.20 13.34 13.95
CA PRO A 124 12.90 13.99 13.91
C PRO A 124 12.72 14.74 12.59
N ARG A 125 11.60 14.46 11.90
CA ARG A 125 11.21 15.18 10.68
C ARG A 125 10.88 16.63 11.04
N THR A 126 11.57 17.56 10.40
CA THR A 126 11.25 18.99 10.50
C THR A 126 9.89 19.24 9.85
N PRO A 127 8.92 19.90 10.53
CA PRO A 127 7.67 20.31 9.90
C PRO A 127 7.97 21.19 8.68
N GLY A 128 7.41 20.85 7.52
CA GLY A 128 7.58 21.59 6.26
C GLY A 128 8.58 21.01 5.26
N GLN A 129 9.08 19.78 5.46
CA GLN A 129 9.90 19.09 4.48
C GLN A 129 9.02 18.23 3.55
N PRO A 130 8.94 18.52 2.24
CA PRO A 130 8.16 17.73 1.30
C PRO A 130 8.66 16.28 1.29
N GLY A 131 7.74 15.32 1.40
CA GLY A 131 8.07 13.91 1.22
C GLY A 131 8.57 13.65 -0.19
N ALA A 132 9.58 12.78 -0.34
CA ALA A 132 9.97 12.32 -1.66
C ALA A 132 8.75 11.63 -2.33
N PRO A 133 8.50 11.87 -3.63
CA PRO A 133 7.40 11.23 -4.33
C PRO A 133 7.56 9.71 -4.36
N ASP A 134 6.46 9.01 -4.15
CA ASP A 134 6.41 7.55 -3.99
C ASP A 134 6.10 6.89 -5.35
N ALA A 135 6.73 5.75 -5.62
CA ALA A 135 6.50 5.02 -6.87
C ALA A 135 5.04 4.55 -6.93
N ALA A 136 4.40 4.69 -8.09
CA ALA A 136 3.05 4.22 -8.33
C ALA A 136 3.09 2.82 -8.94
N ASP A 137 2.17 1.94 -8.51
CA ASP A 137 1.95 0.65 -9.16
C ASP A 137 1.59 0.86 -10.65
N PRO A 138 2.39 0.32 -11.59
CA PRO A 138 2.14 0.48 -13.03
C PRO A 138 0.79 -0.06 -13.48
N ALA A 139 0.33 -1.19 -12.94
CA ALA A 139 -0.92 -1.82 -13.35
C ALA A 139 -2.13 -0.98 -12.91
N LEU A 140 -2.07 -0.40 -11.70
CA LEU A 140 -3.08 0.55 -11.26
C LEU A 140 -3.05 1.83 -12.09
N MET A 141 -1.87 2.30 -12.51
CA MET A 141 -1.80 3.47 -13.39
C MET A 141 -2.39 3.20 -14.77
N GLU A 142 -2.11 2.04 -15.36
CA GLU A 142 -2.73 1.62 -16.62
C GLU A 142 -4.26 1.62 -16.50
N LEU A 143 -4.78 1.13 -15.37
CA LEU A 143 -6.22 1.14 -15.07
C LEU A 143 -6.77 2.57 -14.98
N VAL A 144 -6.05 3.50 -14.32
CA VAL A 144 -6.44 4.93 -14.23
C VAL A 144 -6.46 5.62 -15.59
N LEU A 145 -5.46 5.32 -16.44
CA LEU A 145 -5.26 5.94 -17.76
C LEU A 145 -6.09 5.28 -18.87
N SER A 146 -6.61 4.07 -18.65
CA SER A 146 -7.38 3.34 -19.64
C SER A 146 -8.76 3.97 -19.85
N GLU A 147 -9.07 4.23 -21.11
CA GLU A 147 -10.40 4.70 -21.56
C GLU A 147 -11.46 3.60 -21.52
N ARG A 148 -11.04 2.34 -21.39
CA ARG A 148 -11.92 1.16 -21.45
C ARG A 148 -12.52 0.81 -20.08
N GLU A 149 -11.90 1.31 -19.01
CA GLU A 149 -12.30 1.04 -17.65
C GLU A 149 -13.40 1.99 -17.20
N SER A 150 -14.28 1.51 -16.32
CA SER A 150 -15.35 2.33 -15.79
C SER A 150 -14.82 3.43 -14.87
N ASP A 151 -15.58 4.51 -14.69
CA ASP A 151 -15.24 5.55 -13.72
C ASP A 151 -15.12 5.01 -12.29
N HIS A 152 -15.89 3.95 -11.96
CA HIS A 152 -15.80 3.28 -10.67
C HIS A 152 -14.43 2.59 -10.49
N ASP A 153 -13.98 1.84 -11.50
CA ASP A 153 -12.72 1.10 -11.45
C ASP A 153 -11.52 2.05 -11.45
N ARG A 154 -11.59 3.13 -12.22
CA ARG A 154 -10.60 4.21 -12.23
C ARG A 154 -10.53 4.94 -10.88
N ALA A 155 -11.68 5.25 -10.28
CA ALA A 155 -11.73 5.84 -8.94
C ALA A 155 -11.19 4.89 -7.87
N ARG A 156 -11.46 3.59 -7.99
CA ARG A 156 -10.90 2.56 -7.11
C ARG A 156 -9.37 2.48 -7.26
N ALA A 157 -8.85 2.47 -8.48
CA ALA A 157 -7.41 2.46 -8.73
C ALA A 157 -6.71 3.73 -8.18
N LEU A 158 -7.32 4.91 -8.32
CA LEU A 158 -6.84 6.15 -7.69
C LEU A 158 -6.77 6.03 -6.16
N ARG A 159 -7.80 5.47 -5.51
CA ARG A 159 -7.80 5.25 -4.05
C ARG A 159 -6.73 4.25 -3.62
N LEU A 160 -6.50 3.18 -4.39
CA LEU A 160 -5.42 2.22 -4.15
C LEU A 160 -4.03 2.86 -4.29
N LEU A 161 -3.90 3.86 -5.15
CA LEU A 161 -2.71 4.71 -5.26
C LEU A 161 -2.62 5.78 -4.16
N GLY A 162 -3.57 5.83 -3.22
CA GLY A 162 -3.62 6.81 -2.14
C GLY A 162 -4.05 8.21 -2.58
N LEU A 163 -4.63 8.34 -3.77
CA LEU A 163 -5.20 9.59 -4.29
C LEU A 163 -6.70 9.64 -3.99
N ALA A 164 -7.22 10.84 -3.70
CA ALA A 164 -8.63 11.06 -3.46
C ALA A 164 -9.33 11.48 -4.77
N PRO A 165 -10.12 10.60 -5.43
CA PRO A 165 -10.75 10.92 -6.71
C PRO A 165 -11.81 12.03 -6.62
N GLU A 166 -12.32 12.30 -5.42
CA GLU A 166 -13.31 13.36 -5.18
C GLU A 166 -12.69 14.77 -5.12
N LEU A 167 -11.35 14.85 -5.09
CA LEU A 167 -10.61 16.12 -5.09
C LEU A 167 -10.02 16.38 -6.48
N PRO A 168 -9.81 17.65 -6.87
CA PRO A 168 -9.14 17.97 -8.13
C PRO A 168 -7.73 17.36 -8.18
N LEU A 169 -7.53 16.40 -9.09
CA LEU A 169 -6.24 15.78 -9.35
C LEU A 169 -5.48 16.57 -10.41
N ARG A 170 -4.17 16.72 -10.20
CA ARG A 170 -3.26 17.34 -11.18
C ARG A 170 -2.30 16.28 -11.70
N MET A 171 -2.16 16.20 -13.02
CA MET A 171 -1.24 15.29 -13.68
C MET A 171 -0.22 16.08 -14.48
N VAL A 172 1.03 15.62 -14.44
CA VAL A 172 2.13 16.18 -15.24
C VAL A 172 2.80 15.02 -15.95
N ALA A 173 2.85 15.08 -17.28
CA ALA A 173 3.60 14.14 -18.09
C ALA A 173 4.96 14.77 -18.45
N VAL A 174 6.04 14.09 -18.12
CA VAL A 174 7.40 14.52 -18.43
C VAL A 174 8.01 13.52 -19.41
N ARG A 175 8.61 14.02 -20.50
CA ARG A 175 9.37 13.19 -21.43
C ARG A 175 10.83 13.14 -20.96
N GLY A 176 11.30 11.97 -20.54
CA GLY A 176 12.71 11.76 -20.20
C GLY A 176 13.61 11.78 -21.43
N ALA A 177 14.86 12.25 -21.27
CA ALA A 177 15.90 12.06 -22.26
C ALA A 177 16.38 10.58 -22.22
N PRO A 178 16.75 9.97 -23.36
CA PRO A 178 17.00 8.51 -23.46
C PRO A 178 18.17 8.00 -22.60
N ALA A 179 19.00 8.88 -22.03
CA ALA A 179 20.14 8.55 -21.19
C ALA A 179 19.91 8.75 -19.68
N VAL A 180 18.73 9.22 -19.27
CA VAL A 180 18.41 9.52 -17.87
C VAL A 180 17.16 8.75 -17.44
N ASP A 181 17.15 8.27 -16.20
CA ASP A 181 15.95 7.64 -15.65
C ASP A 181 14.84 8.70 -15.51
N ALA A 182 13.84 8.59 -16.40
CA ALA A 182 12.69 9.50 -16.45
C ALA A 182 11.92 9.55 -15.12
N GLY A 183 11.94 8.46 -14.33
CA GLY A 183 11.35 8.45 -12.99
C GLY A 183 12.12 9.37 -12.03
N LEU A 184 13.45 9.33 -12.07
CA LEU A 184 14.32 10.17 -11.25
C LEU A 184 14.19 11.67 -11.62
N ASP A 185 14.07 11.99 -12.90
CA ASP A 185 13.85 13.37 -13.37
C ASP A 185 12.48 13.90 -12.91
N ALA A 186 11.42 13.09 -13.02
CA ALA A 186 10.10 13.45 -12.53
C ALA A 186 10.11 13.68 -11.01
N VAL A 187 10.77 12.79 -10.26
CA VAL A 187 10.97 12.91 -8.80
C VAL A 187 11.68 14.23 -8.48
N ALA A 188 12.78 14.55 -9.16
CA ALA A 188 13.56 15.77 -8.94
C ALA A 188 12.76 17.04 -9.29
N LEU A 189 11.95 16.99 -10.33
CA LEU A 189 11.08 18.10 -10.76
C LEU A 189 9.97 18.36 -9.74
N LEU A 190 9.35 17.30 -9.22
CA LEU A 190 8.29 17.37 -8.20
C LEU A 190 8.85 17.82 -6.84
N SER A 191 10.03 17.34 -6.45
CA SER A 191 10.73 17.75 -5.22
C SER A 191 11.00 19.25 -5.19
N ARG A 192 11.38 19.83 -6.34
CA ARG A 192 11.63 21.27 -6.49
C ARG A 192 10.37 22.12 -6.41
N ALA A 193 9.20 21.54 -6.70
CA ALA A 193 7.93 22.26 -6.66
C ALA A 193 7.38 22.44 -5.23
N GLY A 194 7.98 21.76 -4.22
CA GLY A 194 7.58 21.94 -2.81
C GLY A 194 6.12 21.57 -2.54
N LEU A 195 5.61 20.54 -3.23
CA LEU A 195 4.21 20.14 -3.13
C LEU A 195 3.93 19.47 -1.78
N ASP A 196 2.98 20.02 -1.04
CA ASP A 196 2.47 19.44 0.21
C ASP A 196 1.27 18.51 -0.08
N ALA A 197 1.50 17.51 -0.94
CA ALA A 197 0.46 16.62 -1.44
C ALA A 197 0.98 15.18 -1.63
N VAL A 198 0.07 14.21 -1.68
CA VAL A 198 0.41 12.83 -2.08
C VAL A 198 0.79 12.86 -3.56
N VAL A 199 2.04 12.52 -3.87
CA VAL A 199 2.56 12.49 -5.24
C VAL A 199 2.94 11.06 -5.59
N ARG A 200 2.44 10.60 -6.74
CA ARG A 200 2.71 9.28 -7.33
C ARG A 200 3.40 9.45 -8.66
N VAL A 201 4.50 8.71 -8.87
CA VAL A 201 5.27 8.76 -10.11
C VAL A 201 5.30 7.37 -10.74
N THR A 202 5.06 7.32 -12.04
CA THR A 202 5.20 6.09 -12.82
C THR A 202 5.81 6.40 -14.19
N ARG A 203 6.36 5.37 -14.83
CA ARG A 203 6.89 5.44 -16.18
C ARG A 203 5.88 4.83 -17.13
N THR A 204 5.54 5.54 -18.20
CA THR A 204 4.65 5.06 -19.26
C THR A 204 5.41 5.00 -20.58
N GLY A 205 5.32 3.87 -21.30
CA GLY A 205 6.06 3.60 -22.55
C GLY A 205 6.92 2.34 -22.50
N ALA A 206 7.23 1.78 -23.68
CA ALA A 206 7.91 0.49 -23.81
C ALA A 206 9.31 0.46 -23.16
N LEU A 207 9.57 -0.65 -22.45
CA LEU A 207 10.87 -1.07 -21.92
C LEU A 207 11.96 -1.10 -22.99
#